data_AF-A0A5K0WU31-F1
#
_entry.id   AF-A0A5K0WU31-F1
#
_cell.length_a   1.000
_cell.length_b   1.000
_cell.length_c   1.000
_cell.angle_alpha   90.00
_cell.angle_beta   90.00
_cell.angle_gamma   90.00
#
_symmetry.space_group_name_H-M   'P 1'
#
loop_
_entity.id
_entity.type
_entity.pdbx_description
1 polymer ?
#
loop_
_entity_poly.entity_id
_entity_poly.type
_entity_poly.pdbx_seq_one_letter_code
_entity_poly.pdbx_strand_id
1 'polypeptide(L)' 'GFGSYLLGMNKKTYEQAGVDTEGNTPGSYKELEIGWMTGFLFVTAFVGLLAL' A
#
# COMPACT_ATOMS: atom_id res chain seq x y z
N GLY A 1 -8.30 -5.43 0.65
CA GLY A 1 -7.31 -5.48 1.75
C GLY A 1 -5.92 -5.32 1.18
N PHE A 2 -5.15 -6.40 1.08
CA PHE A 2 -3.76 -6.37 0.56
C PHE A 2 -3.64 -5.88 -0.88
N GLY A 3 -4.32 -6.52 -1.84
CA GLY A 3 -4.21 -6.15 -3.26
C GLY A 3 -4.65 -4.72 -3.57
N SER A 4 -5.70 -4.26 -2.88
CA SER A 4 -6.18 -2.87 -2.94
C SER A 4 -5.11 -1.88 -2.45
N TYR A 5 -4.38 -2.24 -1.39
CA TYR A 5 -3.31 -1.43 -0.80
C TYR A 5 -2.07 -1.37 -1.70
N LEU A 6 -1.68 -2.50 -2.29
CA LEU A 6 -0.60 -2.55 -3.28
C LEU A 6 -0.93 -1.72 -4.52
N LEU A 7 -2.18 -1.83 -5.02
CA LEU A 7 -2.65 -1.04 -6.15
C LEU A 7 -2.56 0.46 -5.84
N GLY A 8 -3.02 0.88 -4.66
CA GLY A 8 -3.00 2.29 -4.24
C GLY A 8 -1.58 2.87 -4.08
N MET A 9 -0.61 2.06 -3.63
CA MET A 9 0.79 2.49 -3.50
C MET A 9 1.56 2.45 -4.82
N ASN A 10 0.99 1.96 -5.92
CA ASN A 10 1.69 1.85 -7.19
C ASN A 10 1.87 3.23 -7.85
N LYS A 11 3.09 3.58 -8.26
CA LYS A 11 3.40 4.87 -8.88
C LYS A 11 2.56 5.16 -10.14
N LYS A 12 2.32 4.15 -10.98
CA LYS A 12 1.50 4.32 -12.19
C LYS A 12 0.05 4.62 -11.83
N THR A 13 -0.48 3.95 -10.80
CA THR A 13 -1.82 4.21 -10.29
C THR A 13 -1.92 5.61 -9.67
N TYR A 14 -0.90 6.04 -8.92
CA TYR A 14 -0.79 7.41 -8.39
C TYR A 14 -0.82 8.47 -9.50
N GLU A 15 -0.06 8.29 -10.58
CA GLU A 15 -0.05 9.23 -11.72
C GLU A 15 -1.39 9.24 -12.45
N GLN A 16 -2.02 8.07 -12.62
CA GLN A 16 -3.32 7.93 -13.26
C GLN A 16 -4.48 8.49 -12.42
N ALA A 17 -4.37 8.46 -11.10
CA ALA A 17 -5.36 9.02 -10.19
C ALA A 17 -5.36 10.56 -10.20
N GLY A 18 -4.31 11.20 -10.73
CA GLY A 18 -4.16 12.65 -10.77
C GLY A 18 -3.46 13.18 -9.50
N VAL A 19 -2.35 13.88 -9.68
CA VAL A 19 -1.50 14.36 -8.56
C VAL A 19 -2.22 15.33 -7.63
N ASP A 20 -3.19 16.07 -8.16
CA ASP A 20 -3.98 17.06 -7.42
C ASP A 20 -5.29 16.48 -6.85
N THR A 21 -5.51 15.17 -6.98
CA THR A 21 -6.70 14.50 -6.46
C THR A 21 -6.64 14.42 -4.94
N GLU A 22 -7.75 14.77 -4.28
CA GLU A 22 -7.88 14.70 -2.84
C GLU A 22 -7.60 13.27 -2.32
N GLY A 23 -6.65 13.15 -1.39
CA GLY A 23 -6.17 11.85 -0.87
C GLY A 23 -5.01 11.22 -1.66
N ASN A 24 -4.63 11.76 -2.83
CA ASN A 24 -3.48 11.32 -3.62
C ASN A 24 -2.23 12.18 -3.36
N THR A 25 -1.87 12.33 -2.08
CA THR A 25 -0.83 13.26 -1.62
C THR A 25 0.55 12.93 -2.22
N PRO A 26 1.41 13.92 -2.53
CA PRO A 26 2.76 13.63 -3.02
C PRO A 26 3.53 12.68 -2.12
N GLY A 27 4.07 11.60 -2.71
CA GLY A 27 4.79 10.56 -1.96
C GLY A 27 3.92 9.48 -1.33
N SER A 28 2.60 9.46 -1.60
CA SER A 28 1.70 8.37 -1.21
C SER A 28 1.90 7.06 -2.00
N TYR A 29 2.89 7.01 -2.88
CA TYR A 29 3.30 5.81 -3.61
C TYR A 29 4.64 5.27 -3.08
N LYS A 30 4.85 3.96 -3.22
CA LYS A 30 6.08 3.27 -2.85
C LYS A 30 6.40 2.27 -3.96
N GLU A 31 7.66 2.15 -4.34
CA GLU A 31 8.07 1.01 -5.16
C GLU A 31 7.82 -0.27 -4.37
N LEU A 32 7.00 -1.15 -4.96
CA LEU A 32 6.56 -2.38 -4.33
C LEU A 32 7.70 -3.41 -4.39
N GLU A 33 8.67 -3.23 -3.51
CA GLU A 33 9.76 -4.18 -3.33
C GLU A 33 9.25 -5.45 -2.62
N ILE A 34 9.83 -6.59 -2.96
CA ILE A 34 9.50 -7.90 -2.35
C ILE A 34 9.65 -7.86 -0.83
N GLY A 35 10.64 -7.11 -0.31
CA GLY A 35 10.84 -6.94 1.13
C GLY A 35 9.64 -6.27 1.81
N TRP A 36 9.07 -5.23 1.20
CA TRP A 36 7.90 -4.54 1.74
C TRP A 36 6.65 -5.42 1.71
N MET A 37 6.42 -6.13 0.59
CA MET A 37 5.29 -7.06 0.47
C MET A 37 5.39 -8.19 1.51
N THR A 38 6.59 -8.72 1.74
CA THR A 38 6.83 -9.78 2.72
C THR A 38 6.64 -9.27 4.15
N GLY A 39 7.18 -8.10 4.49
CA GLY A 39 7.01 -7.49 5.81
C GLY A 39 5.56 -7.17 6.13
N PHE A 40 4.81 -6.61 5.17
CA PHE A 40 3.39 -6.34 5.33
C PHE A 40 2.58 -7.63 5.56
N LEU A 41 2.80 -8.66 4.75
CA LEU A 41 2.12 -9.95 4.89
C LEU A 41 2.45 -10.62 6.22
N PHE A 42 3.73 -10.56 6.65
CA PHE A 42 4.17 -11.07 7.93
C PHE A 42 3.42 -10.39 9.08
N VAL A 43 3.44 -9.05 9.15
CA VAL A 43 2.79 -8.30 10.25
C VAL A 43 1.28 -8.53 10.25
N THR A 44 0.62 -8.43 9.10
CA THR A 44 -0.84 -8.58 9.01
C THR A 44 -1.34 -9.98 9.34
N ALA A 45 -0.53 -11.03 9.14
CA ALA A 45 -0.86 -12.39 9.56
C ALA A 45 -1.02 -12.52 11.09
N PHE A 46 -0.35 -11.70 11.88
CA PHE A 46 -0.43 -11.72 13.35
C PHE A 46 -1.42 -10.70 13.93
N VAL A 47 -1.91 -9.72 13.14
CA VAL A 47 -2.88 -8.73 13.64
C VAL A 47 -4.14 -9.41 14.17
N GLY A 48 -4.64 -10.45 13.50
CA GLY A 48 -5.80 -11.21 13.98
C GLY A 48 -5.55 -11.99 15.27
N LEU A 49 -4.28 -12.29 15.60
CA LEU A 49 -3.90 -12.98 16.84
C LEU A 49 -3.72 -12.00 18.02
N LEU A 50 -3.41 -10.74 17.75
CA LEU A 50 -3.19 -9.70 18.78
C LEU A 50 -4.43 -8.82 19.03
N ALA A 51 -5.45 -8.91 18.18
CA ALA A 51 -6.67 -8.10 18.26
C ALA A 51 -7.86 -8.79 18.98
N LEU A 52 -7.67 -10.02 19.46
CA LEU A 52 -8.63 -10.78 20.28
C LEU A 52 -8.20 -10.75 21.74
#